data_AF-A0A3P1WZR6-F1
#
_entry.id   AF-A0A3P1WZR6-F1
#
_cell.length_a   1.000
_cell.length_b   1.000
_cell.length_c   1.000
_cell.angle_alpha   90.00
_cell.angle_beta   90.00
_cell.angle_gamma   90.00
#
_symmetry.space_group_name_H-M   'P 1'
#
loop_
_entity.id
_entity.type
_entity.pdbx_description
1 polymer ?
#
loop_
_entity_poly.entity_id
_entity_poly.type
_entity_poly.pdbx_seq_one_letter_code
_entity_poly.pdbx_strand_id
1 'polypeptide(L)'
;MEFKNYTEAAEAILELTRRAETALPPGAASEIQDLVQHGEAGLALEFLLDALYDHEVTPSPEDTLRIIQLGHFFEIPKHRLLFWPDPPPNRDDHGGNADPPRLLGGELEPLTHTIGFLRTPLEQVLHALPRHQRGWFNRRTRTIPTGDLRDLILPLEPPHALGATHVLVTATAIPGWTALFDNTPAGEGVVPIAADLARRLQIRGYAVRSIPPWAQQHETRGSRHFFVLGPEAPTGILRRVATVECPAGSWTFDHHGEPQPFEDIARYDHPHQDERFTNDMLRAYAEAVGLDPWREDFYQPPAHIIPA
;
A
#
# COMPACT_ATOMS: atom_id res chain seq x y z
N MET A 1 -23.00 -19.90 11.37
CA MET A 1 -24.28 -20.61 11.15
C MET A 1 -25.22 -19.52 10.68
N GLU A 2 -25.72 -19.60 9.45
CA GLU A 2 -26.50 -18.50 8.87
C GLU A 2 -27.92 -18.50 9.47
N PHE A 3 -28.46 -17.29 9.71
CA PHE A 3 -29.83 -17.09 10.16
C PHE A 3 -30.81 -17.48 9.06
N LYS A 4 -31.81 -18.29 9.38
CA LYS A 4 -32.73 -18.86 8.38
C LYS A 4 -34.04 -18.09 8.25
N ASN A 5 -34.36 -17.28 9.23
CA ASN A 5 -35.57 -16.47 9.26
C ASN A 5 -35.38 -15.24 10.15
N TYR A 6 -36.29 -14.29 9.99
CA TYR A 6 -36.29 -13.01 10.71
C TYR A 6 -36.39 -13.18 12.23
N THR A 7 -37.14 -14.16 12.73
CA THR A 7 -37.31 -14.41 14.17
C THR A 7 -36.01 -14.81 14.85
N GLU A 8 -35.24 -15.73 14.25
CA GLU A 8 -33.91 -16.13 14.74
C GLU A 8 -32.93 -14.95 14.79
N ALA A 9 -33.01 -14.03 13.81
CA ALA A 9 -32.16 -12.85 13.74
C ALA A 9 -32.56 -11.81 14.81
N ALA A 10 -33.86 -11.55 14.97
CA ALA A 10 -34.41 -10.67 16.00
C ALA A 10 -34.07 -11.14 17.43
N GLU A 11 -34.23 -12.44 17.71
CA GLU A 11 -33.85 -13.03 19.01
C GLU A 11 -32.34 -12.87 19.29
N ALA A 12 -31.49 -13.03 18.26
CA ALA A 12 -30.05 -12.84 18.42
C ALA A 12 -29.64 -11.38 18.67
N ILE A 13 -30.34 -10.38 18.10
CA ILE A 13 -30.12 -8.96 18.43
C ILE A 13 -30.48 -8.69 19.89
N LEU A 14 -31.62 -9.20 20.37
CA LEU A 14 -32.03 -9.05 21.77
C LEU A 14 -31.08 -9.77 22.75
N GLU A 15 -30.51 -10.91 22.36
CA GLU A 15 -29.49 -11.62 23.14
C GLU A 15 -28.19 -10.81 23.24
N LEU A 16 -27.68 -10.29 22.13
CA LEU A 16 -26.49 -9.42 22.10
C LEU A 16 -26.71 -8.16 22.94
N THR A 17 -27.87 -7.52 22.80
CA THR A 17 -28.25 -6.33 23.57
C THR A 17 -28.25 -6.59 25.07
N ARG A 18 -28.79 -7.74 25.51
CA ARG A 18 -28.81 -8.12 26.93
C ARG A 18 -27.42 -8.45 27.48
N ARG A 19 -26.52 -9.01 26.65
CA ARG A 19 -25.11 -9.24 27.02
C ARG A 19 -24.35 -7.92 27.17
N ALA A 20 -24.69 -6.91 26.38
CA ALA A 20 -24.08 -5.58 26.41
C ALA A 20 -24.79 -4.57 27.34
N GLU A 21 -25.94 -4.92 27.94
CA GLU A 21 -26.86 -3.99 28.63
C GLU A 21 -26.18 -3.13 29.72
N THR A 22 -25.20 -3.68 30.44
CA THR A 22 -24.45 -2.95 31.48
C THR A 22 -23.41 -1.96 30.94
N ALA A 23 -23.09 -2.02 29.66
CA ALA A 23 -22.14 -1.16 28.96
C ALA A 23 -22.81 -0.20 27.94
N LEU A 24 -24.05 -0.49 27.54
CA LEU A 24 -24.87 0.37 26.67
C LEU A 24 -25.41 1.62 27.41
N PRO A 25 -25.72 2.71 26.69
CA PRO A 25 -26.30 3.90 27.29
C PRO A 25 -27.70 3.65 27.88
N PRO A 26 -28.10 4.37 28.95
CA PRO A 26 -29.43 4.25 29.55
C PRO A 26 -30.55 4.47 28.53
N GLY A 27 -31.39 3.45 28.35
CA GLY A 27 -32.52 3.49 27.41
C GLY A 27 -32.28 2.71 26.11
N ALA A 28 -31.03 2.55 25.64
CA ALA A 28 -30.74 1.89 24.37
C ALA A 28 -31.28 0.45 24.28
N ALA A 29 -31.15 -0.33 25.35
CA ALA A 29 -31.72 -1.68 25.39
C ALA A 29 -33.25 -1.69 25.23
N SER A 30 -33.96 -0.67 25.74
CA SER A 30 -35.41 -0.51 25.59
C SER A 30 -35.79 -0.05 24.18
N GLU A 31 -34.97 0.79 23.55
CA GLU A 31 -35.19 1.31 22.19
C GLU A 31 -34.97 0.21 21.14
N ILE A 32 -33.88 -0.56 21.27
CA ILE A 32 -33.63 -1.77 20.46
C ILE A 32 -34.76 -2.79 20.64
N GLN A 33 -35.26 -2.97 21.87
CA GLN A 33 -36.39 -3.86 22.15
C GLN A 33 -37.71 -3.38 21.52
N ASP A 34 -37.94 -2.08 21.43
CA ASP A 34 -39.12 -1.49 20.78
C ASP A 34 -39.05 -1.62 19.25
N LEU A 35 -37.90 -1.33 18.64
CA LEU A 35 -37.63 -1.52 17.21
C LEU A 35 -37.85 -2.98 16.78
N VAL A 36 -37.36 -3.95 17.56
CA VAL A 36 -37.59 -5.38 17.29
C VAL A 36 -39.09 -5.74 17.37
N GLN A 37 -39.84 -5.20 18.32
CA GLN A 37 -41.28 -5.44 18.46
C GLN A 37 -42.10 -4.88 17.28
N HIS A 38 -41.67 -3.75 16.70
CA HIS A 38 -42.33 -3.13 15.55
C HIS A 38 -41.96 -3.75 14.20
N GLY A 39 -41.09 -4.77 14.17
CA GLY A 39 -40.67 -5.42 12.92
C GLY A 39 -39.49 -4.72 12.24
N GLU A 40 -38.71 -3.93 12.99
CA GLU A 40 -37.59 -3.12 12.49
C GLU A 40 -36.22 -3.64 12.98
N ALA A 41 -36.04 -4.97 13.05
CA ALA A 41 -34.81 -5.59 13.57
C ALA A 41 -33.52 -5.19 12.81
N GLY A 42 -33.63 -4.81 11.52
CA GLY A 42 -32.50 -4.22 10.79
C GLY A 42 -32.06 -2.88 11.37
N LEU A 43 -33.00 -1.99 11.68
CA LEU A 43 -32.74 -0.71 12.36
C LEU A 43 -32.31 -0.94 13.82
N ALA A 44 -32.88 -1.94 14.50
CA ALA A 44 -32.46 -2.33 15.84
C ALA A 44 -31.00 -2.80 15.90
N LEU A 45 -30.51 -3.44 14.82
CA LEU A 45 -29.11 -3.82 14.67
C LEU A 45 -28.20 -2.63 14.33
N GLU A 46 -28.62 -1.71 13.45
CA GLU A 46 -27.86 -0.48 13.21
C GLU A 46 -27.75 0.36 14.50
N PHE A 47 -28.85 0.51 15.24
CA PHE A 47 -28.85 1.20 16.53
C PHE A 47 -27.97 0.50 17.59
N LEU A 48 -27.97 -0.83 17.64
CA LEU A 48 -27.05 -1.58 18.50
C LEU A 48 -25.59 -1.36 18.11
N LEU A 49 -25.27 -1.32 16.81
CA LEU A 49 -23.92 -1.07 16.31
C LEU A 49 -23.44 0.34 16.67
N ASP A 50 -24.28 1.36 16.46
CA ASP A 50 -23.99 2.75 16.82
C ASP A 50 -23.82 2.89 18.35
N ALA A 51 -24.70 2.28 19.16
CA ALA A 51 -24.60 2.33 20.61
C ALA A 51 -23.39 1.57 21.19
N LEU A 52 -22.93 0.50 20.53
CA LEU A 52 -21.67 -0.18 20.87
C LEU A 52 -20.45 0.67 20.48
N TYR A 53 -20.51 1.36 19.33
CA TYR A 53 -19.45 2.23 18.83
C TYR A 53 -19.26 3.49 19.68
N ASP A 54 -20.33 4.26 19.89
CA ASP A 54 -20.33 5.53 20.64
C ASP A 54 -19.89 5.37 22.11
N HIS A 55 -20.01 4.16 22.65
CA HIS A 55 -19.62 3.81 24.02
C HIS A 55 -18.38 2.90 24.12
N GLU A 56 -17.63 2.74 23.01
CA GLU A 56 -16.38 1.96 22.93
C GLU A 56 -16.51 0.50 23.43
N VAL A 57 -17.71 -0.08 23.34
CA VAL A 57 -18.03 -1.41 23.89
C VAL A 57 -17.52 -2.49 22.94
N THR A 58 -16.37 -3.06 23.25
CA THR A 58 -15.77 -4.16 22.46
C THR A 58 -16.57 -5.46 22.65
N PRO A 59 -17.21 -6.03 21.61
CA PRO A 59 -17.94 -7.30 21.72
C PRO A 59 -17.00 -8.48 21.95
N SER A 60 -17.50 -9.58 22.54
CA SER A 60 -16.72 -10.81 22.64
C SER A 60 -16.50 -11.43 21.24
N PRO A 61 -15.47 -12.28 21.02
CA PRO A 61 -15.26 -12.92 19.72
C PRO A 61 -16.46 -13.75 19.21
N GLU A 62 -17.27 -14.31 20.12
CA GLU A 62 -18.52 -14.99 19.78
C GLU A 62 -19.57 -14.00 19.27
N ASP A 63 -19.73 -12.88 19.98
CA ASP A 63 -20.70 -11.84 19.67
C ASP A 63 -20.33 -11.11 18.37
N THR A 64 -19.04 -10.83 18.12
CA THR A 64 -18.53 -10.28 16.85
C THR A 64 -18.88 -11.19 15.66
N LEU A 65 -18.67 -12.51 15.77
CA LEU A 65 -19.06 -13.46 14.72
C LEU A 65 -20.58 -13.46 14.48
N ARG A 66 -21.37 -13.21 15.52
CA ARG A 66 -22.84 -13.17 15.45
C ARG A 66 -23.33 -11.86 14.84
N ILE A 67 -22.72 -10.72 15.16
CA ILE A 67 -22.93 -9.42 14.52
C ILE A 67 -22.64 -9.49 13.02
N ILE A 68 -21.53 -10.10 12.62
CA ILE A 68 -21.19 -10.29 11.20
C ILE A 68 -22.26 -11.14 10.49
N GLN A 69 -22.73 -12.22 11.11
CA GLN A 69 -23.79 -13.08 10.55
C GLN A 69 -25.14 -12.35 10.44
N LEU A 70 -25.48 -11.52 11.42
CA LEU A 70 -26.69 -10.69 11.40
C LEU A 70 -26.62 -9.62 10.31
N GLY A 71 -25.49 -8.93 10.18
CA GLY A 71 -25.30 -7.91 9.16
C GLY A 71 -25.36 -8.47 7.73
N HIS A 72 -24.81 -9.67 7.50
CA HIS A 72 -25.02 -10.39 6.25
C HIS A 72 -26.49 -10.74 5.98
N PHE A 73 -27.27 -11.07 7.01
CA PHE A 73 -28.70 -11.39 6.90
C PHE A 73 -29.57 -10.16 6.59
N PHE A 74 -29.23 -8.99 7.15
CA PHE A 74 -29.93 -7.72 6.90
C PHE A 74 -29.35 -6.89 5.74
N GLU A 75 -28.45 -7.48 4.93
CA GLU A 75 -27.75 -6.81 3.82
C GLU A 75 -26.97 -5.53 4.23
N ILE A 76 -26.62 -5.40 5.51
CA ILE A 76 -25.84 -4.27 6.04
C ILE A 76 -24.40 -4.37 5.48
N PRO A 77 -23.87 -3.30 4.86
CA PRO A 77 -22.52 -3.30 4.30
C PRO A 77 -21.47 -3.63 5.35
N LYS A 78 -20.48 -4.46 4.99
CA LYS A 78 -19.41 -4.91 5.92
C LYS A 78 -18.67 -3.76 6.64
N HIS A 79 -18.58 -2.58 6.03
CA HIS A 79 -17.95 -1.40 6.66
C HIS A 79 -18.79 -0.78 7.79
N ARG A 80 -20.10 -1.08 7.90
CA ARG A 80 -20.96 -0.73 9.04
C ARG A 80 -20.98 -1.81 10.14
N LEU A 81 -20.38 -2.97 9.89
CA LEU A 81 -20.33 -4.11 10.82
C LEU A 81 -19.00 -4.20 11.58
N LEU A 82 -18.08 -3.26 11.35
CA LEU A 82 -16.71 -3.31 11.84
C LEU A 82 -16.39 -2.06 12.67
N PHE A 83 -16.49 -2.27 13.98
CA PHE A 83 -16.22 -1.37 15.10
C PHE A 83 -15.65 -2.24 16.24
N TRP A 84 -14.70 -1.84 17.09
CA TRP A 84 -13.79 -0.68 17.18
C TRP A 84 -12.58 -1.17 18.05
N PRO A 85 -11.37 -0.57 18.10
CA PRO A 85 -10.92 0.71 17.54
C PRO A 85 -10.37 0.64 16.11
N ASP A 86 -10.13 1.84 15.54
CA ASP A 86 -8.96 2.11 14.68
C ASP A 86 -7.78 1.23 15.10
N PRO A 87 -6.93 0.74 14.17
CA PRO A 87 -5.68 0.11 14.58
C PRO A 87 -4.97 1.09 15.54
N PRO A 88 -4.75 0.69 16.81
CA PRO A 88 -4.57 1.66 17.89
C PRO A 88 -3.48 2.67 17.54
N PRO A 89 -3.64 3.96 17.89
CA PRO A 89 -2.79 5.05 17.40
C PRO A 89 -1.35 4.81 17.84
N ASN A 90 -0.56 4.21 16.93
CA ASN A 90 0.57 3.34 17.28
C ASN A 90 0.28 2.41 18.47
N ARG A 91 -0.26 1.22 18.19
CA ARG A 91 0.18 0.02 18.92
C ARG A 91 1.71 0.04 18.84
N ASP A 92 2.35 0.14 19.99
CA ASP A 92 3.74 0.54 20.18
C ASP A 92 4.62 0.33 18.93
N ASP A 93 5.18 1.41 18.40
CA ASP A 93 5.98 1.50 17.16
C ASP A 93 7.23 0.58 17.10
N HIS A 94 7.41 -0.23 18.12
CA HIS A 94 8.43 -1.22 18.41
C HIS A 94 8.58 -2.33 17.33
N GLY A 95 7.71 -2.36 16.32
CA GLY A 95 7.83 -3.21 15.13
C GLY A 95 8.49 -2.54 13.91
N GLY A 96 8.80 -1.25 13.95
CA GLY A 96 9.35 -0.51 12.80
C GLY A 96 8.33 -0.22 11.69
N ASN A 97 7.05 -0.08 12.09
CA ASN A 97 5.91 0.26 11.22
C ASN A 97 5.50 1.74 11.31
N ALA A 98 6.29 2.59 11.97
CA ALA A 98 6.14 4.05 11.98
C ALA A 98 6.12 4.65 10.55
N ASP A 99 5.74 5.94 10.40
CA ASP A 99 5.34 6.58 9.14
C ASP A 99 6.12 6.05 7.90
N PRO A 100 5.40 5.57 6.86
CA PRO A 100 6.01 5.09 5.64
C PRO A 100 7.07 6.05 5.12
N PRO A 101 8.23 5.57 4.66
CA PRO A 101 9.24 6.49 4.15
C PRO A 101 8.72 7.15 2.87
N ARG A 102 8.70 8.49 2.86
CA ARG A 102 8.23 9.35 1.76
C ARG A 102 9.38 10.19 1.26
N LEU A 103 9.52 10.29 -0.06
CA LEU A 103 10.46 11.20 -0.71
C LEU A 103 9.79 12.57 -0.87
N LEU A 104 10.54 13.67 -0.68
CA LEU A 104 10.01 15.06 -0.68
C LEU A 104 8.87 15.25 0.34
N GLY A 105 8.89 14.53 1.46
CA GLY A 105 7.82 14.55 2.47
C GLY A 105 6.43 14.11 1.98
N GLY A 106 6.34 13.52 0.77
CA GLY A 106 5.08 13.16 0.12
C GLY A 106 4.51 14.22 -0.85
N GLU A 107 5.19 15.36 -1.07
CA GLU A 107 4.66 16.47 -1.88
C GLU A 107 4.29 16.06 -3.32
N LEU A 108 5.04 15.12 -3.91
CA LEU A 108 4.85 14.63 -5.28
C LEU A 108 4.34 13.17 -5.33
N GLU A 109 3.63 12.70 -4.30
CA GLU A 109 2.85 11.45 -4.39
C GLU A 109 1.75 11.62 -5.48
N PRO A 110 1.54 10.67 -6.41
CA PRO A 110 2.05 9.30 -6.43
C PRO A 110 3.37 9.08 -7.19
N LEU A 111 3.96 10.11 -7.81
CA LEU A 111 5.18 9.98 -8.65
C LEU A 111 6.39 9.40 -7.89
N THR A 112 6.39 9.54 -6.56
CA THR A 112 7.44 9.05 -5.65
C THR A 112 7.12 7.71 -4.97
N HIS A 113 5.93 7.13 -5.19
CA HIS A 113 5.49 5.88 -4.55
C HIS A 113 6.40 4.68 -4.83
N THR A 114 6.86 4.53 -6.07
CA THR A 114 7.78 3.46 -6.48
C THR A 114 8.98 4.07 -7.21
N ILE A 115 10.19 3.66 -6.81
CA ILE A 115 11.44 4.12 -7.41
C ILE A 115 12.23 2.92 -7.91
N GLY A 116 12.62 2.95 -9.18
CA GLY A 116 13.48 1.93 -9.79
C GLY A 116 14.96 2.33 -9.72
N PHE A 117 15.85 1.36 -9.58
CA PHE A 117 17.29 1.56 -9.55
C PHE A 117 18.01 0.54 -10.42
N LEU A 118 18.95 0.99 -11.25
CA LEU A 118 19.78 0.14 -12.10
C LEU A 118 21.25 0.35 -11.75
N ARG A 119 21.99 -0.74 -11.53
CA ARG A 119 23.43 -0.71 -11.22
C ARG A 119 24.27 -0.56 -12.49
N THR A 120 24.03 0.54 -13.20
CA THR A 120 24.84 1.00 -14.34
C THR A 120 24.80 2.53 -14.47
N PRO A 121 25.80 3.19 -15.09
CA PRO A 121 25.77 4.62 -15.37
C PRO A 121 24.58 5.07 -16.24
N LEU A 122 24.15 6.32 -16.04
CA LEU A 122 23.00 6.95 -16.69
C LEU A 122 23.04 6.84 -18.21
N GLU A 123 24.22 7.00 -18.81
CA GLU A 123 24.43 6.91 -20.25
C GLU A 123 24.05 5.53 -20.79
N GLN A 124 24.37 4.45 -20.06
CA GLN A 124 24.05 3.09 -20.49
C GLN A 124 22.55 2.82 -20.44
N VAL A 125 21.84 3.31 -19.42
CA VAL A 125 20.38 3.26 -19.35
C VAL A 125 19.76 4.02 -20.51
N LEU A 126 20.22 5.25 -20.76
CA LEU A 126 19.79 6.06 -21.89
C LEU A 126 19.97 5.33 -23.21
N HIS A 127 21.13 4.70 -23.44
CA HIS A 127 21.42 3.94 -24.67
C HIS A 127 20.58 2.66 -24.83
N ALA A 128 20.16 2.02 -23.74
CA ALA A 128 19.38 0.78 -23.77
C ALA A 128 17.88 0.97 -23.95
N LEU A 129 17.35 2.15 -23.65
CA LEU A 129 15.94 2.47 -23.81
C LEU A 129 15.47 2.28 -25.27
N PRO A 130 14.30 1.67 -25.51
CA PRO A 130 13.86 1.27 -26.86
C PRO A 130 13.87 2.41 -27.89
N ARG A 131 14.54 2.18 -29.03
CA ARG A 131 14.65 3.17 -30.12
C ARG A 131 13.29 3.59 -30.71
N HIS A 132 12.22 2.82 -30.55
CA HIS A 132 10.88 3.22 -31.01
C HIS A 132 10.21 4.27 -30.12
N GLN A 133 10.53 4.33 -28.81
CA GLN A 133 10.15 5.45 -27.94
C GLN A 133 10.87 6.75 -28.36
N ARG A 134 12.02 6.63 -29.05
CA ARG A 134 12.71 7.76 -29.68
C ARG A 134 12.12 8.18 -31.04
N GLY A 135 11.07 7.49 -31.53
CA GLY A 135 10.12 8.07 -32.48
C GLY A 135 9.69 7.20 -33.67
N TRP A 136 8.39 7.18 -33.92
CA TRP A 136 7.83 7.41 -35.27
C TRP A 136 7.34 8.88 -35.43
N PHE A 137 7.00 9.55 -34.32
CA PHE A 137 6.60 10.96 -34.25
C PHE A 137 7.51 11.80 -33.33
N ASN A 138 8.83 11.81 -33.58
CA ASN A 138 9.78 12.83 -33.07
C ASN A 138 9.66 13.18 -31.55
N ARG A 139 9.31 12.20 -30.70
CA ARG A 139 9.15 12.38 -29.25
C ARG A 139 10.53 12.50 -28.61
N ARG A 140 11.05 13.72 -28.54
CA ARG A 140 12.40 14.01 -28.03
C ARG A 140 12.44 13.81 -26.52
N THR A 141 13.47 13.11 -26.05
CA THR A 141 13.90 13.14 -24.64
C THR A 141 14.07 14.58 -24.19
N ARG A 142 13.37 14.98 -23.12
CA ARG A 142 13.55 16.28 -22.48
C ARG A 142 14.64 16.14 -21.41
N THR A 143 15.66 16.98 -21.46
CA THR A 143 16.72 17.02 -20.44
C THR A 143 16.49 18.19 -19.49
N ILE A 144 16.60 17.93 -18.19
CA ILE A 144 16.60 18.91 -17.11
C ILE A 144 18.05 18.96 -16.59
N PRO A 145 18.83 20.01 -16.92
CA PRO A 145 20.28 20.00 -16.73
C PRO A 145 20.71 20.30 -15.28
N THR A 146 19.86 20.95 -14.51
CA THR A 146 20.10 21.47 -13.16
C THR A 146 18.77 21.60 -12.43
N GLY A 147 18.80 21.59 -11.10
CA GLY A 147 17.64 21.70 -10.23
C GLY A 147 17.87 20.89 -8.96
N ASP A 148 17.02 21.07 -7.95
CA ASP A 148 16.88 20.08 -6.88
C ASP A 148 16.03 18.89 -7.35
N LEU A 149 15.84 17.87 -6.50
CA LEU A 149 15.05 16.69 -6.86
C LEU A 149 13.60 17.03 -7.22
N ARG A 150 13.02 18.04 -6.59
CA ARG A 150 11.66 18.50 -6.85
C ARG A 150 11.57 19.10 -8.25
N ASP A 151 12.52 19.94 -8.64
CA ASP A 151 12.64 20.47 -10.02
C ASP A 151 12.83 19.36 -11.07
N LEU A 152 13.52 18.27 -10.72
CA LEU A 152 13.71 17.12 -11.61
C LEU A 152 12.39 16.36 -11.81
N ILE A 153 11.66 16.01 -10.74
CA ILE A 153 10.45 15.17 -10.79
C ILE A 153 9.22 15.94 -11.28
N LEU A 154 9.03 17.20 -10.85
CA LEU A 154 7.82 17.99 -11.12
C LEU A 154 7.34 17.99 -12.58
N PRO A 155 8.21 18.00 -13.63
CA PRO A 155 7.75 17.95 -15.02
C PRO A 155 7.19 16.60 -15.50
N LEU A 156 7.05 15.59 -14.62
CA LEU A 156 6.24 14.38 -14.84
C LEU A 156 4.74 14.60 -14.57
N GLU A 157 4.38 15.66 -13.84
CA GLU A 157 2.98 16.05 -13.57
C GLU A 157 2.23 16.46 -14.87
N PRO A 158 0.92 16.15 -14.98
CA PRO A 158 0.14 15.29 -14.11
C PRO A 158 0.35 13.79 -14.41
N PRO A 159 0.05 12.89 -13.46
CA PRO A 159 -0.03 11.45 -13.73
C PRO A 159 -0.95 11.15 -14.92
N HIS A 160 -0.45 10.39 -15.89
CA HIS A 160 -1.13 10.21 -17.18
C HIS A 160 -2.04 8.96 -17.20
N ALA A 161 -3.34 9.18 -17.06
CA ALA A 161 -4.35 8.12 -17.09
C ALA A 161 -4.63 7.52 -18.49
N LEU A 162 -4.34 8.26 -19.57
CA LEU A 162 -4.68 7.87 -20.95
C LEU A 162 -3.52 8.05 -21.91
N GLY A 163 -2.62 7.06 -21.92
CA GLY A 163 -1.59 6.87 -22.94
C GLY A 163 -0.17 7.29 -22.52
N ALA A 164 0.81 6.53 -23.04
CA ALA A 164 2.25 6.80 -23.01
C ALA A 164 2.81 7.33 -21.67
N THR A 165 2.97 6.44 -20.70
CA THR A 165 3.73 6.66 -19.46
C THR A 165 5.09 7.28 -19.74
N HIS A 166 5.37 8.43 -19.14
CA HIS A 166 6.69 9.05 -19.19
C HIS A 166 7.56 8.46 -18.09
N VAL A 167 8.84 8.23 -18.40
CA VAL A 167 9.84 7.74 -17.44
C VAL A 167 10.89 8.82 -17.26
N LEU A 168 11.12 9.26 -16.03
CA LEU A 168 12.29 10.06 -15.71
C LEU A 168 13.45 9.13 -15.35
N VAL A 169 14.62 9.37 -15.92
CA VAL A 169 15.87 8.71 -15.54
C VAL A 169 16.92 9.74 -15.14
N THR A 170 17.62 9.50 -14.04
CA THR A 170 18.61 10.44 -13.47
C THR A 170 19.72 9.68 -12.74
N ALA A 171 20.89 10.31 -12.57
CA ALA A 171 21.99 9.69 -11.84
C ALA A 171 21.70 9.71 -10.32
N THR A 172 22.41 8.86 -9.58
CA THR A 172 22.45 8.98 -8.11
C THR A 172 23.80 9.52 -7.66
N ALA A 173 23.91 9.90 -6.38
CA ALA A 173 25.15 10.27 -5.72
C ALA A 173 26.20 9.14 -5.69
N ILE A 174 25.80 7.88 -5.94
CA ILE A 174 26.72 6.75 -6.05
C ILE A 174 27.08 6.53 -7.52
N PRO A 175 28.37 6.61 -7.90
CA PRO A 175 28.81 6.37 -9.27
C PRO A 175 28.40 4.99 -9.78
N GLY A 176 27.85 4.95 -11.01
CA GLY A 176 27.40 3.70 -11.63
C GLY A 176 26.01 3.23 -11.17
N TRP A 177 25.20 4.11 -10.58
CA TRP A 177 23.78 3.87 -10.32
C TRP A 177 22.90 4.92 -10.98
N THR A 178 21.78 4.45 -11.54
CA THR A 178 20.74 5.26 -12.18
C THR A 178 19.40 5.02 -11.50
N ALA A 179 18.68 6.09 -11.16
CA ALA A 179 17.32 6.05 -10.66
C ALA A 179 16.29 6.23 -11.78
N LEU A 180 15.10 5.67 -11.58
CA LEU A 180 13.95 5.74 -12.47
C LEU A 180 12.68 6.08 -11.69
N PHE A 181 11.88 6.98 -12.25
CA PHE A 181 10.53 7.34 -11.80
C PHE A 181 9.58 7.27 -12.99
N ASP A 182 8.27 7.14 -12.75
CA ASP A 182 7.26 7.22 -13.81
C ASP A 182 6.08 8.11 -13.42
N ASN A 183 5.18 8.37 -14.38
CA ASN A 183 3.95 9.12 -14.14
C ASN A 183 2.68 8.28 -14.28
N THR A 184 2.72 7.00 -13.88
CA THR A 184 1.49 6.20 -13.78
C THR A 184 0.58 6.71 -12.67
N PRO A 185 -0.77 6.70 -12.84
CA PRO A 185 -1.70 7.20 -11.83
C PRO A 185 -1.56 6.56 -10.44
N ALA A 186 -1.13 5.31 -10.37
CA ALA A 186 -0.90 4.60 -9.11
C ALA A 186 0.54 4.75 -8.55
N GLY A 187 1.48 5.30 -9.35
CA GLY A 187 2.90 5.33 -9.01
C GLY A 187 3.54 3.94 -8.97
N GLU A 188 3.12 3.03 -9.85
CA GLU A 188 3.46 1.60 -9.80
C GLU A 188 4.26 1.08 -11.01
N GLY A 189 4.19 1.74 -12.16
CA GLY A 189 4.62 1.20 -13.45
C GLY A 189 6.13 1.13 -13.69
N VAL A 190 6.96 1.72 -12.82
CA VAL A 190 8.41 1.74 -13.00
C VAL A 190 9.04 0.35 -12.83
N VAL A 191 8.42 -0.54 -12.06
CA VAL A 191 8.93 -1.91 -11.79
C VAL A 191 9.14 -2.72 -13.07
N PRO A 192 8.14 -2.92 -13.96
CA PRO A 192 8.34 -3.67 -15.20
C PRO A 192 9.36 -2.99 -16.14
N ILE A 193 9.48 -1.66 -16.11
CA ILE A 193 10.44 -0.90 -16.93
C ILE A 193 11.87 -1.15 -16.44
N ALA A 194 12.10 -1.05 -15.13
CA ALA A 194 13.39 -1.36 -14.52
C ALA A 194 13.75 -2.84 -14.67
N ALA A 195 12.78 -3.76 -14.53
CA ALA A 195 12.99 -5.21 -14.70
C ALA A 195 13.43 -5.56 -16.14
N ASP A 196 12.75 -5.00 -17.15
CA ASP A 196 13.11 -5.19 -18.55
C ASP A 196 14.48 -4.58 -18.89
N LEU A 197 14.80 -3.38 -18.37
CA LEU A 197 16.11 -2.77 -18.55
C LEU A 197 17.24 -3.58 -17.88
N ALA A 198 17.05 -4.02 -16.64
CA ALA A 198 18.03 -4.87 -15.93
C ALA A 198 18.32 -6.16 -16.71
N ARG A 199 17.27 -6.81 -17.22
CA ARG A 199 17.35 -8.00 -18.08
C ARG A 199 18.04 -7.72 -19.41
N ARG A 200 17.73 -6.63 -20.11
CA ARG A 200 18.35 -6.27 -21.41
C ARG A 200 19.83 -5.89 -21.28
N LEU A 201 20.17 -5.17 -20.22
CA LEU A 201 21.54 -4.73 -19.94
C LEU A 201 22.40 -5.82 -19.25
N GLN A 202 21.80 -6.94 -18.85
CA GLN A 202 22.46 -8.04 -18.11
C GLN A 202 23.09 -7.56 -16.78
N ILE A 203 22.36 -6.69 -16.05
CA ILE A 203 22.79 -6.08 -14.78
C ILE A 203 21.83 -6.42 -13.65
N ARG A 204 22.30 -6.21 -12.40
CA ARG A 204 21.42 -6.12 -11.24
C ARG A 204 20.70 -4.77 -11.23
N GLY A 205 19.45 -4.80 -10.79
CA GLY A 205 18.68 -3.62 -10.42
C GLY A 205 17.83 -3.92 -9.19
N TYR A 206 17.15 -2.90 -8.69
CA TYR A 206 16.24 -2.99 -7.56
C TYR A 206 15.04 -2.07 -7.81
N ALA A 207 13.96 -2.28 -7.08
CA ALA A 207 12.93 -1.26 -6.94
C ALA A 207 12.40 -1.27 -5.51
N VAL A 208 12.04 -0.10 -5.00
CA VAL A 208 11.37 0.06 -3.71
C VAL A 208 10.00 0.67 -3.95
N ARG A 209 9.00 0.25 -3.18
CA ARG A 209 7.68 0.86 -3.13
C ARG A 209 7.32 1.19 -1.69
N SER A 210 6.84 2.40 -1.48
CA SER A 210 6.25 2.90 -0.24
C SER A 210 5.00 3.70 -0.61
N ILE A 211 3.84 3.06 -0.51
CA ILE A 211 2.52 3.70 -0.60
C ILE A 211 1.94 3.75 0.81
N PRO A 212 1.55 4.92 1.33
CA PRO A 212 0.98 5.03 2.67
C PRO A 212 -0.34 4.26 2.80
N PRO A 213 -0.74 3.84 4.03
CA PRO A 213 -2.05 3.25 4.28
C PRO A 213 -3.17 4.10 3.69
N TRP A 214 -4.27 3.46 3.26
CA TRP A 214 -5.41 4.14 2.63
C TRP A 214 -6.09 5.12 3.61
N ALA A 215 -5.61 6.35 3.66
CA ALA A 215 -6.44 7.50 3.98
C ALA A 215 -7.37 7.78 2.79
N GLN A 216 -8.55 8.38 3.04
CA GLN A 216 -9.57 8.69 2.01
C GLN A 216 -9.10 9.59 0.84
N GLN A 217 -7.84 10.03 0.84
CA GLN A 217 -7.22 10.90 -0.16
C GLN A 217 -6.45 10.14 -1.26
N HIS A 218 -6.17 8.84 -1.10
CA HIS A 218 -5.43 8.05 -2.10
C HIS A 218 -6.34 7.08 -2.85
N GLU A 219 -6.18 6.98 -4.18
CA GLU A 219 -6.86 5.97 -5.01
C GLU A 219 -6.19 4.57 -4.94
N THR A 220 -5.07 4.45 -4.22
CA THR A 220 -4.21 3.27 -4.16
C THR A 220 -4.13 2.70 -2.74
N ARG A 221 -3.98 1.38 -2.65
CA ARG A 221 -3.83 0.68 -1.35
C ARG A 221 -2.43 0.86 -0.79
N GLY A 222 -2.34 1.01 0.52
CA GLY A 222 -1.08 1.02 1.23
C GLY A 222 -0.28 -0.23 0.90
N SER A 223 0.98 -0.04 0.51
CA SER A 223 1.80 -1.16 0.08
C SER A 223 3.28 -0.85 0.22
N ARG A 224 4.02 -1.88 0.63
CA ARG A 224 5.46 -1.83 0.87
C ARG A 224 6.06 -2.98 0.09
N HIS A 225 6.92 -2.69 -0.88
CA HIS A 225 7.57 -3.72 -1.68
C HIS A 225 9.07 -3.46 -1.80
N PHE A 226 9.84 -4.53 -1.72
CA PHE A 226 11.23 -4.56 -2.16
C PHE A 226 11.38 -5.57 -3.30
N PHE A 227 12.00 -5.14 -4.40
CA PHE A 227 12.24 -5.97 -5.58
C PHE A 227 13.73 -6.08 -5.87
N VAL A 228 14.21 -7.28 -6.15
CA VAL A 228 15.53 -7.52 -6.78
C VAL A 228 15.31 -7.87 -8.24
N LEU A 229 16.03 -7.18 -9.12
CA LEU A 229 15.88 -7.27 -10.56
C LEU A 229 17.16 -7.81 -11.21
N GLY A 230 17.01 -8.61 -12.26
CA GLY A 230 18.16 -9.17 -12.99
C GLY A 230 17.80 -10.14 -14.11
N PRO A 231 18.79 -10.45 -14.97
CA PRO A 231 18.59 -11.24 -16.19
C PRO A 231 18.24 -12.72 -15.98
N GLU A 232 18.43 -13.27 -14.78
CA GLU A 232 18.25 -14.71 -14.50
C GLU A 232 16.77 -15.13 -14.39
N ALA A 233 15.86 -14.19 -14.12
CA ALA A 233 14.42 -14.41 -14.22
C ALA A 233 13.90 -14.00 -15.61
N PRO A 234 13.05 -14.80 -16.28
CA PRO A 234 12.43 -14.43 -17.55
C PRO A 234 11.66 -13.10 -17.51
N THR A 235 11.06 -12.78 -16.36
CA THR A 235 10.33 -11.53 -16.08
C THR A 235 11.23 -10.35 -15.70
N GLY A 236 12.52 -10.60 -15.46
CA GLY A 236 13.45 -9.62 -14.88
C GLY A 236 13.33 -9.43 -13.37
N ILE A 237 12.37 -10.06 -12.68
CA ILE A 237 12.17 -9.97 -11.23
C ILE A 237 12.66 -11.27 -10.57
N LEU A 238 13.76 -11.18 -9.83
CA LEU A 238 14.41 -12.30 -9.13
C LEU A 238 13.76 -12.57 -7.77
N ARG A 239 13.54 -11.51 -7.00
CA ARG A 239 12.98 -11.55 -5.64
C ARG A 239 11.95 -10.43 -5.47
N ARG A 240 10.83 -10.74 -4.82
CA ARG A 240 9.87 -9.78 -4.29
C ARG A 240 9.63 -10.10 -2.82
N VAL A 241 9.61 -9.08 -1.97
CA VAL A 241 9.03 -9.11 -0.63
C VAL A 241 7.98 -8.01 -0.59
N ALA A 242 6.77 -8.30 -0.12
CA ALA A 242 5.65 -7.36 -0.18
C ALA A 242 4.71 -7.48 1.02
N THR A 243 4.26 -6.34 1.52
CA THR A 243 3.12 -6.22 2.44
C THR A 243 2.11 -5.25 1.84
N VAL A 244 0.88 -5.70 1.61
CA VAL A 244 -0.16 -4.95 0.89
C VAL A 244 -1.44 -4.91 1.71
N GLU A 245 -2.03 -3.74 1.82
CA GLU A 245 -3.31 -3.49 2.47
C GLU A 245 -4.46 -4.08 1.64
N CYS A 246 -5.42 -4.72 2.31
CA CYS A 246 -6.66 -5.21 1.71
C CYS A 246 -7.79 -4.19 1.88
N PRO A 247 -8.86 -4.25 1.05
CA PRO A 247 -10.04 -3.38 1.17
C PRO A 247 -10.81 -3.43 2.50
N ALA A 248 -10.41 -4.30 3.43
CA ALA A 248 -11.00 -4.44 4.77
C ALA A 248 -10.04 -3.97 5.89
N GLY A 249 -9.03 -3.15 5.57
CA GLY A 249 -8.03 -2.62 6.52
C GLY A 249 -6.97 -3.62 7.00
N SER A 250 -7.19 -4.92 6.80
CA SER A 250 -6.22 -5.98 7.08
C SER A 250 -5.07 -5.99 6.07
N TRP A 251 -3.85 -6.31 6.49
CA TRP A 251 -2.70 -6.47 5.59
C TRP A 251 -2.49 -7.93 5.17
N THR A 252 -1.94 -8.13 3.97
CA THR A 252 -1.44 -9.41 3.47
C THR A 252 0.04 -9.34 3.14
N PHE A 253 0.79 -10.35 3.57
CA PHE A 253 2.21 -10.50 3.28
C PHE A 253 2.42 -11.58 2.21
N ASP A 254 3.34 -11.32 1.28
CA ASP A 254 3.73 -12.24 0.23
C ASP A 254 5.22 -12.06 -0.13
N HIS A 255 5.86 -13.17 -0.54
CA HIS A 255 7.18 -13.10 -1.15
C HIS A 255 7.34 -14.11 -2.29
N HIS A 256 8.22 -13.80 -3.24
CA HIS A 256 8.52 -14.65 -4.40
C HIS A 256 10.02 -14.69 -4.69
N GLY A 257 10.58 -15.85 -5.00
CA GLY A 257 11.99 -16.06 -5.36
C GLY A 257 12.92 -16.24 -4.16
N GLU A 258 14.22 -16.41 -4.41
CA GLU A 258 15.19 -16.75 -3.36
C GLU A 258 15.47 -15.57 -2.39
N PRO A 259 15.41 -15.79 -1.06
CA PRO A 259 15.78 -14.78 -0.07
C PRO A 259 17.21 -14.26 -0.25
N GLN A 260 17.40 -12.95 -0.11
CA GLN A 260 18.72 -12.33 -0.13
C GLN A 260 19.41 -12.42 1.24
N PRO A 261 20.76 -12.36 1.31
CA PRO A 261 21.51 -12.51 2.57
C PRO A 261 21.25 -11.44 3.65
N PHE A 262 20.61 -10.33 3.29
CA PHE A 262 20.25 -9.23 4.20
C PHE A 262 18.79 -9.29 4.67
N GLU A 263 17.99 -10.27 4.19
CA GLU A 263 16.59 -10.38 4.59
C GLU A 263 16.47 -11.01 6.00
N ASP A 264 15.69 -10.37 6.88
CA ASP A 264 15.27 -10.99 8.14
C ASP A 264 14.11 -11.97 7.87
N ILE A 265 14.48 -13.14 7.35
CA ILE A 265 13.55 -14.21 7.02
C ILE A 265 12.81 -14.77 8.25
N ALA A 266 13.36 -14.60 9.46
CA ALA A 266 12.71 -15.07 10.68
C ALA A 266 11.46 -14.26 10.99
N ARG A 267 11.40 -12.99 10.56
CA ARG A 267 10.23 -12.13 10.71
C ARG A 267 9.09 -12.47 9.75
N TYR A 268 9.32 -13.26 8.69
CA TYR A 268 8.28 -13.66 7.73
C TYR A 268 7.22 -14.61 8.29
N ASP A 269 7.50 -15.27 9.42
CA ASP A 269 6.55 -16.12 10.14
C ASP A 269 5.78 -15.39 11.25
N HIS A 270 5.95 -14.06 11.40
CA HIS A 270 5.32 -13.28 12.45
C HIS A 270 3.77 -13.40 12.45
N PRO A 271 3.07 -13.51 13.60
CA PRO A 271 1.61 -13.67 13.62
C PRO A 271 0.85 -12.56 12.88
N HIS A 272 1.32 -11.31 13.00
CA HIS A 272 0.74 -10.14 12.34
C HIS A 272 1.39 -9.93 10.97
N GLN A 273 0.59 -9.93 9.89
CA GLN A 273 1.10 -9.88 8.51
C GLN A 273 1.73 -8.53 8.14
N ASP A 274 1.20 -7.44 8.68
CA ASP A 274 1.73 -6.08 8.57
C ASP A 274 3.13 -5.90 9.21
N GLU A 275 3.50 -6.80 10.11
CA GLU A 275 4.81 -6.84 10.77
C GLU A 275 5.83 -7.76 10.10
N ARG A 276 5.41 -8.61 9.14
CA ARG A 276 6.31 -9.55 8.44
C ARG A 276 7.29 -8.83 7.51
N PHE A 277 6.91 -7.69 6.96
CA PHE A 277 7.81 -6.80 6.24
C PHE A 277 7.41 -5.35 6.48
N THR A 278 8.26 -4.64 7.22
CA THR A 278 7.98 -3.36 7.88
C THR A 278 8.60 -2.17 7.16
N ASN A 279 8.31 -0.94 7.60
CA ASN A 279 8.92 0.26 7.00
C ASN A 279 10.42 0.32 7.26
N ASP A 280 10.86 -0.10 8.45
CA ASP A 280 12.30 -0.17 8.77
C ASP A 280 13.00 -1.33 8.05
N MET A 281 12.33 -2.47 7.83
CA MET A 281 12.89 -3.52 6.95
C MET A 281 13.02 -3.02 5.51
N LEU A 282 12.04 -2.27 4.99
CA LEU A 282 12.11 -1.66 3.66
C LEU A 282 13.29 -0.67 3.54
N ARG A 283 13.53 0.15 4.58
CA ARG A 283 14.72 1.02 4.69
C ARG A 283 16.02 0.22 4.72
N ALA A 284 16.13 -0.74 5.64
CA ALA A 284 17.31 -1.57 5.83
C ALA A 284 17.66 -2.42 4.61
N TYR A 285 16.67 -2.92 3.86
CA TYR A 285 16.89 -3.69 2.63
C TYR A 285 17.43 -2.81 1.50
N ALA A 286 17.02 -1.53 1.43
CA ALA A 286 17.61 -0.56 0.51
C ALA A 286 19.05 -0.21 0.91
N GLU A 287 19.29 0.07 2.19
CA GLU A 287 20.62 0.38 2.73
C GLU A 287 21.60 -0.80 2.52
N ALA A 288 21.15 -2.04 2.74
CA ALA A 288 21.96 -3.25 2.58
C ALA A 288 22.44 -3.49 1.12
N VAL A 289 21.76 -2.91 0.12
CA VAL A 289 22.20 -2.92 -1.28
C VAL A 289 22.90 -1.62 -1.70
N GLY A 290 23.11 -0.72 -0.74
CA GLY A 290 23.78 0.57 -0.91
C GLY A 290 22.90 1.66 -1.53
N LEU A 291 21.59 1.62 -1.35
CA LEU A 291 20.66 2.63 -1.85
C LEU A 291 20.11 3.50 -0.72
N ASP A 292 19.80 4.76 -1.04
CA ASP A 292 19.17 5.69 -0.10
C ASP A 292 17.95 6.38 -0.75
N PRO A 293 16.83 5.67 -0.95
CA PRO A 293 15.73 6.10 -1.83
C PRO A 293 14.91 7.30 -1.33
N TRP A 294 15.10 7.73 -0.08
CA TRP A 294 14.29 8.77 0.56
C TRP A 294 15.09 10.01 0.94
N ARG A 295 16.40 10.04 0.63
CA ARG A 295 17.26 11.21 0.82
C ARG A 295 17.33 12.02 -0.47
N GLU A 296 16.94 13.29 -0.41
CA GLU A 296 16.73 14.10 -1.62
C GLU A 296 18.02 14.35 -2.42
N ASP A 297 19.15 14.57 -1.74
CA ASP A 297 20.47 14.76 -2.36
C ASP A 297 21.09 13.46 -2.94
N PHE A 298 20.44 12.31 -2.73
CA PHE A 298 20.84 11.05 -3.35
C PHE A 298 20.67 11.08 -4.87
N TYR A 299 19.86 11.98 -5.40
CA TYR A 299 19.56 12.11 -6.82
C TYR A 299 20.33 13.29 -7.41
N GLN A 300 20.90 13.10 -8.61
CA GLN A 300 21.88 14.03 -9.16
C GLN A 300 21.54 14.43 -10.61
N PRO A 301 21.43 15.74 -10.92
CA PRO A 301 21.19 16.19 -12.28
C PRO A 301 22.36 15.80 -13.21
N PRO A 302 22.11 15.61 -14.52
CA PRO A 302 20.85 15.86 -15.20
C PRO A 302 19.78 14.76 -14.98
N ALA A 303 18.52 15.13 -15.18
CA ALA A 303 17.44 14.19 -15.39
C ALA A 303 16.99 14.20 -16.86
N HIS A 304 16.51 13.07 -17.34
CA HIS A 304 16.00 12.89 -18.69
C HIS A 304 14.60 12.28 -18.64
N ILE A 305 13.62 13.00 -19.17
CA ILE A 305 12.26 12.49 -19.33
C ILE A 305 12.16 11.82 -20.70
N ILE A 306 11.81 10.54 -20.65
CA ILE A 306 11.65 9.62 -21.77
C ILE A 306 10.15 9.47 -21.99
N PRO A 307 9.59 10.07 -23.05
CA PRO A 307 8.21 9.81 -23.44
C PRO A 307 8.10 8.37 -23.98
N ALA A 308 6.99 7.69 -23.70
CA ALA A 308 6.67 6.39 -24.32
C ALA A 308 6.19 6.51 -25.77
#